data_AF-A0A535KQQ8-F1
#
_entry.id   AF-A0A535KQQ8-F1
#
_cell.length_a   1.000
_cell.length_b   1.000
_cell.length_c   1.000
_cell.angle_alpha   90.00
_cell.angle_beta   90.00
_cell.angle_gamma   90.00
#
_symmetry.space_group_name_H-M   'P 1'
#
loop_
_entity.id
_entity.type
_entity.pdbx_description
1 polymer ?
#
loop_
_entity_poly.entity_id
_entity_poly.type
_entity_poly.pdbx_seq_one_letter_code
_entity_poly.pdbx_strand_id
1 'polypeptide(L)'
;YWSQAEPVGLVLGYSQKHAILNQSALATHQIPVYHRRAGGTAVLVGPQLLSLDVVLPTNHPLILPDVVESYRWFGQAWVEALLLLGIEARAVSPQEAHKQRALLKQAETHAREALLHRACYGSLSSYEVVVDQRKVVGFDMIRRRVGSLLQAGVLLHWQTETLAHLLGHTPEEQALLREGLYQHAVGLDTLADRVIRAQEVIAAFEQVIFAME
;
A
#
# COMPACT_ATOMS: atom_id res chain seq x y z
N TYR A 1 -12.19 7.21 -8.55
CA TYR A 1 -11.30 7.85 -9.54
C TYR A 1 -10.03 7.03 -9.61
N TRP A 2 -9.65 6.59 -10.80
CA TRP A 2 -8.47 5.75 -11.03
C TRP A 2 -7.31 6.60 -11.56
N SER A 3 -6.09 6.28 -11.14
CA SER A 3 -4.89 6.94 -11.66
C SER A 3 -3.65 6.07 -11.58
N GLN A 4 -2.72 6.31 -12.51
CA GLN A 4 -1.33 5.85 -12.42
C GLN A 4 -0.45 7.08 -12.54
N ALA A 5 0.57 7.17 -11.68
CA ALA A 5 1.43 8.33 -11.67
C ALA A 5 2.39 8.34 -12.87
N GLU A 6 2.52 9.50 -13.50
CA GLU A 6 3.55 9.77 -14.50
C GLU A 6 4.07 11.20 -14.25
N PRO A 7 5.38 11.39 -14.00
CA PRO A 7 6.45 10.38 -13.94
C PRO A 7 6.41 9.50 -12.66
N VAL A 8 7.33 8.54 -12.56
CA VAL A 8 7.62 7.80 -11.32
C VAL A 8 7.98 8.80 -10.21
N GLY A 9 7.45 8.60 -9.01
CA GLY A 9 7.71 9.48 -7.86
C GLY A 9 7.67 8.73 -6.53
N LEU A 10 8.14 9.39 -5.48
CA LEU A 10 8.03 8.89 -4.11
C LEU A 10 7.02 9.74 -3.34
N VAL A 11 6.00 9.10 -2.76
CA VAL A 11 5.01 9.78 -1.91
C VAL A 11 5.30 9.44 -0.45
N LEU A 12 5.59 10.45 0.36
CA LEU A 12 5.71 10.36 1.81
C LEU A 12 4.34 10.45 2.48
N GLY A 13 4.12 9.62 3.51
CA GLY A 13 2.93 9.70 4.35
C GLY A 13 2.95 10.90 5.30
N TYR A 14 1.77 11.29 5.82
CA TYR A 14 1.58 12.55 6.56
C TYR A 14 2.55 12.80 7.74
N SER A 15 3.00 11.75 8.43
CA SER A 15 3.92 11.88 9.57
C SER A 15 5.39 11.67 9.22
N GLN A 16 5.71 11.30 7.98
CA GLN A 16 7.08 11.00 7.57
C GLN A 16 7.85 12.25 7.25
N LYS A 17 9.02 12.40 7.88
CA LYS A 17 9.91 13.54 7.63
C LYS A 17 10.83 13.21 6.46
N HIS A 18 11.25 14.24 5.73
CA HIS A 18 12.21 14.11 4.64
C HIS A 18 13.56 13.47 5.07
N ALA A 19 13.89 13.51 6.36
CA ALA A 19 15.08 12.87 6.94
C ALA A 19 15.11 11.34 6.85
N ILE A 20 14.02 10.67 6.45
CA ILE A 20 14.05 9.22 6.18
C ILE A 20 14.63 8.88 4.80
N LEU A 21 14.88 9.91 3.96
CA LEU A 21 15.31 9.73 2.60
C LEU A 21 16.83 9.81 2.49
N ASN A 22 17.39 8.85 1.75
CA ASN A 22 18.77 8.89 1.34
C ASN A 22 18.97 9.98 0.28
N GLN A 23 19.61 11.08 0.67
CA GLN A 23 19.85 12.23 -0.20
C GLN A 23 20.74 11.91 -1.41
N SER A 24 21.72 11.01 -1.25
CA SER A 24 22.58 10.57 -2.36
C SER A 24 21.81 9.74 -3.39
N ALA A 25 20.91 8.88 -2.93
CA ALA A 25 20.03 8.10 -3.80
C ALA A 25 19.02 9.01 -4.52
N LEU A 26 18.44 9.99 -3.84
CA LEU A 26 17.55 10.98 -4.45
C LEU A 26 18.24 11.76 -5.59
N ALA A 27 19.48 12.21 -5.35
CA ALA A 27 20.26 12.92 -6.37
C ALA A 27 20.57 12.05 -7.59
N THR A 28 20.75 10.74 -7.38
CA THR A 28 21.02 9.76 -8.45
C THR A 28 19.77 9.40 -9.24
N HIS A 29 18.65 9.13 -8.56
CA HIS A 29 17.40 8.70 -9.19
C HIS A 29 16.60 9.85 -9.81
N GLN A 30 16.78 11.09 -9.34
CA GLN A 30 16.12 12.30 -9.85
C GLN A 30 14.59 12.21 -9.92
N ILE A 31 13.97 11.47 -8.99
CA ILE A 31 12.50 11.36 -8.94
C ILE A 31 11.89 12.46 -8.06
N PRO A 32 10.69 12.97 -8.40
CA PRO A 32 9.96 13.88 -7.55
C PRO A 32 9.55 13.21 -6.23
N VAL A 33 9.60 13.98 -5.15
CA VAL A 33 9.14 13.59 -3.82
C VAL A 33 7.91 14.41 -3.46
N TYR A 34 6.80 13.73 -3.20
CA TYR A 34 5.53 14.31 -2.78
C TYR A 34 5.24 13.99 -1.32
N HIS A 35 4.33 14.73 -0.73
CA HIS A 35 3.87 14.50 0.62
C HIS A 35 2.34 14.49 0.65
N ARG A 36 1.73 13.34 0.99
CA ARG A 36 0.28 13.24 1.04
C ARG A 36 -0.27 13.71 2.39
N ARG A 37 -1.56 14.04 2.41
CA ARG A 37 -2.30 14.42 3.62
C ARG A 37 -2.90 13.23 4.37
N ALA A 38 -2.87 12.04 3.77
CA ALA A 38 -3.24 10.78 4.40
C ALA A 38 -2.07 10.19 5.20
N GLY A 39 -2.38 9.29 6.13
CA GLY A 39 -1.37 8.58 6.92
C GLY A 39 -0.53 7.59 6.10
N GLY A 40 -0.01 6.57 6.77
CA GLY A 40 0.85 5.56 6.15
C GLY A 40 2.29 6.02 5.94
N THR A 41 3.03 5.24 5.15
CA THR A 41 4.47 5.38 4.96
C THR A 41 4.82 5.45 3.48
N ALA A 42 6.12 5.46 3.13
CA ALA A 42 6.54 5.92 1.81
C ALA A 42 6.18 4.90 0.73
N VAL A 43 5.68 5.38 -0.40
CA VAL A 43 5.29 4.52 -1.53
C VAL A 43 5.87 5.05 -2.82
N LEU A 44 6.47 4.15 -3.61
CA LEU A 44 6.89 4.45 -4.98
C LEU A 44 5.65 4.38 -5.88
N VAL A 45 5.32 5.48 -6.54
CA VAL A 45 4.21 5.58 -7.49
C VAL A 45 4.77 5.62 -8.91
N GLY A 46 4.00 5.12 -9.88
CA GLY A 46 4.44 4.99 -11.25
C GLY A 46 3.56 4.00 -12.03
N PRO A 47 4.01 3.52 -13.20
CA PRO A 47 3.28 2.50 -13.98
C PRO A 47 3.07 1.18 -13.22
N GLN A 48 3.91 0.89 -12.21
CA GLN A 48 3.82 -0.32 -11.39
C GLN A 48 2.71 -0.31 -10.34
N LEU A 49 2.10 0.85 -10.05
CA LEU A 49 1.07 1.02 -9.02
C LEU A 49 -0.19 1.67 -9.61
N LEU A 50 -1.33 0.97 -9.52
CA LEU A 50 -2.64 1.54 -9.82
C LEU A 50 -3.27 2.10 -8.55
N SER A 51 -3.65 3.37 -8.57
CA SER A 51 -4.28 4.06 -7.46
C SER A 51 -5.77 4.23 -7.69
N LEU A 52 -6.56 4.03 -6.63
CA LEU A 52 -7.99 4.29 -6.59
C LEU A 52 -8.31 5.26 -5.47
N ASP A 53 -9.06 6.31 -5.79
CA ASP A 53 -9.68 7.24 -4.85
C ASP A 53 -11.20 7.03 -4.82
N VAL A 54 -11.75 6.73 -3.64
CA VAL A 54 -13.19 6.63 -3.38
C VAL A 54 -13.59 7.77 -2.44
N VAL A 55 -14.38 8.72 -2.94
CA VAL A 55 -14.88 9.86 -2.18
C VAL A 55 -16.30 9.58 -1.71
N LEU A 56 -16.50 9.59 -0.40
CA LEU A 56 -17.79 9.36 0.23
C LEU A 56 -18.24 10.61 0.99
N PRO A 57 -19.51 11.03 0.86
CA PRO A 57 -20.03 12.20 1.57
C PRO A 57 -20.06 11.98 3.09
N THR A 58 -20.28 13.06 3.84
CA THR A 58 -20.50 12.97 5.29
C THR A 58 -21.66 12.03 5.61
N ASN A 59 -21.50 11.22 6.66
CA ASN A 59 -22.49 10.24 7.13
C ASN A 59 -22.82 9.10 6.14
N HIS A 60 -21.97 8.86 5.14
CA HIS A 60 -22.12 7.69 4.28
C HIS A 60 -22.05 6.40 5.11
N PRO A 61 -22.96 5.42 4.92
CA PRO A 61 -23.07 4.24 5.80
C PRO A 61 -21.80 3.35 5.82
N LEU A 62 -21.03 3.36 4.72
CA LEU A 62 -19.75 2.65 4.63
C LEU A 62 -18.61 3.29 5.45
N ILE A 63 -18.82 4.50 5.98
CA ILE A 63 -17.86 5.16 6.87
C ILE A 63 -18.38 5.06 8.30
N LEU A 64 -17.80 4.15 9.05
CA LEU A 64 -18.14 3.87 10.44
C LEU A 64 -17.42 4.82 11.41
N PRO A 65 -17.93 4.99 12.65
CA PRO A 65 -17.22 5.74 13.69
C PRO A 65 -15.78 5.24 13.90
N ASP A 66 -15.61 3.91 13.92
CA ASP A 66 -14.29 3.29 13.94
C ASP A 66 -13.61 3.41 12.57
N VAL A 67 -12.44 4.04 12.58
CA VAL A 67 -11.58 4.25 11.41
C VAL A 67 -11.12 2.93 10.80
N VAL A 68 -10.74 1.96 11.64
CA VAL A 68 -10.23 0.67 11.22
C VAL A 68 -11.35 -0.14 10.58
N GLU A 69 -12.53 -0.20 11.21
CA GLU A 69 -13.67 -0.95 10.68
C GLU A 69 -14.19 -0.40 9.34
N SER A 70 -13.94 0.88 9.04
CA SER A 70 -14.34 1.48 7.76
C SER A 70 -13.55 0.98 6.56
N TYR A 71 -12.45 0.25 6.77
CA TYR A 71 -11.74 -0.44 5.70
C TYR A 71 -12.28 -1.84 5.42
N ARG A 72 -13.15 -2.39 6.29
CA ARG A 72 -13.60 -3.79 6.18
C ARG A 72 -14.25 -4.08 4.83
N TRP A 73 -15.26 -3.30 4.46
CA TRP A 73 -15.95 -3.45 3.19
C TRP A 73 -15.00 -3.25 2.00
N PHE A 74 -14.04 -2.33 2.14
CA PHE A 74 -13.11 -1.99 1.07
C PHE A 74 -12.10 -3.12 0.83
N GLY A 75 -11.59 -3.73 1.90
CA GLY A 75 -10.79 -4.95 1.83
C GLY A 75 -11.55 -6.12 1.23
N GLN A 76 -12.81 -6.32 1.61
CA GLN A 76 -13.67 -7.38 1.06
C GLN A 76 -13.91 -7.19 -0.44
N ALA A 77 -14.24 -5.96 -0.88
CA ALA A 77 -14.43 -5.66 -2.29
C ALA A 77 -13.16 -5.95 -3.12
N TRP A 78 -11.98 -5.63 -2.59
CA TRP A 78 -10.73 -5.97 -3.25
C TRP A 78 -10.45 -7.47 -3.29
N VAL A 79 -10.78 -8.23 -2.24
CA VAL A 79 -10.65 -9.69 -2.24
C VAL A 79 -11.52 -10.30 -3.35
N GLU A 80 -12.78 -9.88 -3.45
CA GLU A 80 -13.70 -10.34 -4.49
C GLU A 80 -13.22 -9.94 -5.90
N ALA A 81 -12.70 -8.71 -6.06
CA ALA A 81 -12.18 -8.23 -7.34
C ALA A 81 -10.96 -9.05 -7.80
N LEU A 82 -10.06 -9.39 -6.88
CA LEU A 82 -8.90 -10.23 -7.19
C LEU A 82 -9.31 -11.67 -7.53
N LEU A 83 -10.37 -12.19 -6.90
CA LEU A 83 -10.92 -13.51 -7.24
C LEU A 83 -11.43 -13.56 -8.68
N LEU A 84 -12.06 -12.50 -9.19
CA LEU A 84 -12.47 -12.39 -10.60
C LEU A 84 -11.28 -12.43 -11.58
N LEU A 85 -10.08 -12.08 -11.12
CA LEU A 85 -8.83 -12.18 -11.89
C LEU A 85 -8.13 -13.53 -11.71
N GLY A 86 -8.74 -14.47 -10.98
CA GLY A 86 -8.17 -15.79 -10.67
C GLY A 86 -7.14 -15.78 -9.53
N ILE A 87 -7.12 -14.73 -8.71
CA ILE A 87 -6.17 -14.56 -7.60
C ILE A 87 -6.89 -14.76 -6.27
N GLU A 88 -6.56 -15.84 -5.57
CA GLU A 88 -7.08 -16.12 -4.24
C GLU A 88 -6.37 -15.26 -3.18
N ALA A 89 -7.02 -14.17 -2.79
CA ALA A 89 -6.52 -13.24 -1.78
C ALA A 89 -7.38 -13.27 -0.50
N ARG A 90 -6.87 -12.62 0.55
CA ARG A 90 -7.60 -12.41 1.81
C ARG A 90 -7.32 -11.01 2.37
N ALA A 91 -8.26 -10.52 3.17
CA ALA A 91 -8.05 -9.31 3.96
C ALA A 91 -7.31 -9.66 5.27
N VAL A 92 -6.35 -8.82 5.66
CA VAL A 92 -5.62 -8.93 6.94
C VAL A 92 -6.58 -8.65 8.09
N SER A 93 -6.62 -9.53 9.09
CA SER A 93 -7.46 -9.29 10.28
C SER A 93 -6.88 -8.19 11.17
N PRO A 94 -7.70 -7.43 11.93
CA PRO A 94 -7.19 -6.48 12.91
C PRO A 94 -6.23 -7.10 13.94
N GLN A 95 -6.45 -8.36 14.33
CA GLN A 95 -5.60 -9.09 15.26
C GLN A 95 -4.22 -9.38 14.66
N GLU A 96 -4.16 -9.77 13.40
CA GLU A 96 -2.90 -9.99 12.66
C GLU A 96 -2.12 -8.69 12.49
N ALA A 97 -2.79 -7.61 12.08
CA ALA A 97 -2.18 -6.28 11.98
C ALA A 97 -1.65 -5.78 13.33
N HIS A 98 -2.36 -6.05 14.43
CA HIS A 98 -1.90 -5.72 15.77
C HIS A 98 -0.64 -6.52 16.15
N LYS A 99 -0.58 -7.81 15.84
CA LYS A 99 0.61 -8.65 16.06
C LYS A 99 1.81 -8.12 15.27
N GLN A 100 1.63 -7.77 14.00
CA GLN A 100 2.69 -7.15 13.19
C GLN A 100 3.21 -5.86 13.83
N ARG A 101 2.29 -4.98 14.27
CA ARG A 101 2.67 -3.73 14.95
C ARG A 101 3.39 -3.96 16.28
N ALA A 102 3.11 -5.06 16.98
CA ALA A 102 3.80 -5.38 18.23
C ALA A 102 5.29 -5.72 18.01
N LEU A 103 5.67 -6.21 16.84
CA LEU A 103 7.08 -6.48 16.49
C LEU A 103 7.94 -5.20 16.50
N LEU A 104 7.35 -4.04 16.22
CA LEU A 104 8.03 -2.73 16.36
C LEU A 104 8.37 -2.38 17.81
N LYS A 105 7.82 -3.07 18.80
CA LYS A 105 8.08 -2.82 20.23
C LYS A 105 9.03 -3.83 20.86
N GLN A 106 9.39 -4.89 20.14
CA GLN A 106 10.30 -5.93 20.60
C GLN A 106 11.74 -5.54 20.28
N ALA A 107 12.65 -5.65 21.24
CA ALA A 107 14.02 -5.17 21.09
C ALA A 107 14.77 -5.91 19.98
N GLU A 108 14.49 -7.21 19.82
CA GLU A 108 15.15 -8.13 18.89
C GLU A 108 14.79 -7.81 17.43
N THR A 109 13.55 -7.37 17.18
CA THR A 109 13.04 -7.09 15.82
C THR A 109 12.97 -5.60 15.50
N HIS A 110 13.03 -4.72 16.50
CA HIS A 110 12.80 -3.28 16.36
C HIS A 110 13.58 -2.66 15.19
N ALA A 111 14.88 -2.94 15.08
CA ALA A 111 15.72 -2.33 14.03
C ALA A 111 15.23 -2.68 12.62
N ARG A 112 14.94 -3.97 12.36
CA ARG A 112 14.44 -4.45 11.08
C ARG A 112 13.04 -3.91 10.79
N GLU A 113 12.15 -4.00 11.75
CA GLU A 113 10.75 -3.58 11.56
C GLU A 113 10.64 -2.07 11.39
N ALA A 114 11.42 -1.27 12.13
CA ALA A 114 11.46 0.18 11.96
C ALA A 114 11.98 0.58 10.57
N LEU A 115 12.93 -0.17 10.03
CA LEU A 115 13.45 0.03 8.68
C LEU A 115 12.39 -0.31 7.63
N LEU A 116 11.75 -1.49 7.72
CA LEU A 116 10.68 -1.87 6.78
C LEU A 116 9.47 -0.95 6.87
N HIS A 117 9.14 -0.46 8.06
CA HIS A 117 8.07 0.52 8.29
C HIS A 117 8.41 1.91 7.71
N ARG A 118 9.56 2.13 7.07
CA ARG A 118 9.77 3.31 6.22
C ARG A 118 8.92 3.25 4.93
N ALA A 119 8.53 2.06 4.48
CA ALA A 119 7.78 1.82 3.25
C ALA A 119 6.35 1.32 3.49
N CYS A 120 5.41 1.75 2.65
CA CYS A 120 3.98 1.39 2.74
C CYS A 120 3.73 -0.12 2.61
N TYR A 121 4.55 -0.78 1.81
CA TYR A 121 4.47 -2.22 1.54
C TYR A 121 5.45 -3.05 2.39
N GLY A 122 6.08 -2.45 3.42
CA GLY A 122 7.01 -3.13 4.32
C GLY A 122 6.37 -3.72 5.58
N SER A 123 5.07 -3.53 5.79
CA SER A 123 4.33 -4.09 6.94
C SER A 123 2.86 -4.28 6.58
N LEU A 124 2.10 -4.98 7.42
CA LEU A 124 0.66 -5.21 7.22
C LEU A 124 -0.18 -4.35 8.18
N SER A 125 -1.29 -3.82 7.66
CA SER A 125 -2.33 -3.10 8.40
C SER A 125 -3.68 -3.77 8.22
N SER A 126 -4.63 -3.47 9.11
CA SER A 126 -5.96 -4.07 9.10
C SER A 126 -6.66 -3.89 7.76
N TYR A 127 -7.28 -4.97 7.29
CA TYR A 127 -8.09 -5.08 6.08
C TYR A 127 -7.36 -4.90 4.75
N GLU A 128 -6.08 -4.52 4.74
CA GLU A 128 -5.26 -4.59 3.53
C GLU A 128 -5.28 -6.01 2.94
N VAL A 129 -5.04 -6.11 1.64
CA VAL A 129 -5.24 -7.38 0.92
C VAL A 129 -3.91 -8.03 0.63
N VAL A 130 -3.83 -9.31 0.97
CA VAL A 130 -2.64 -10.15 0.85
C VAL A 130 -2.96 -11.44 0.10
N VAL A 131 -1.96 -11.98 -0.59
CA VAL A 131 -1.87 -13.40 -0.97
C VAL A 131 -0.80 -14.02 -0.08
N ASP A 132 -1.14 -15.10 0.61
CA ASP A 132 -0.37 -15.63 1.75
C ASP A 132 -0.13 -14.56 2.83
N GLN A 133 1.10 -14.03 2.89
CA GLN A 133 1.56 -12.95 3.78
C GLN A 133 2.12 -11.76 3.00
N ARG A 134 1.99 -11.75 1.67
CA ARG A 134 2.49 -10.70 0.79
C ARG A 134 1.37 -9.75 0.41
N LYS A 135 1.52 -8.48 0.77
CA LYS A 135 0.59 -7.41 0.43
C LYS A 135 0.56 -7.16 -1.08
N VAL A 136 -0.65 -7.08 -1.62
CA VAL A 136 -0.92 -6.72 -3.02
C VAL A 136 -1.74 -5.44 -3.12
N VAL A 137 -2.61 -5.15 -2.14
CA VAL A 137 -3.34 -3.88 -2.05
C VAL A 137 -3.12 -3.22 -0.69
N GLY A 138 -2.61 -1.99 -0.70
CA GLY A 138 -2.44 -1.15 0.48
C GLY A 138 -3.47 -0.02 0.55
N PHE A 139 -3.80 0.41 1.76
CA PHE A 139 -4.86 1.40 1.98
C PHE A 139 -4.40 2.65 2.75
N ASP A 140 -5.08 3.76 2.48
CA ASP A 140 -5.11 4.90 3.38
C ASP A 140 -6.49 5.59 3.36
N MET A 141 -6.71 6.51 4.30
CA MET A 141 -7.95 7.27 4.39
C MET A 141 -7.70 8.66 4.97
N ILE A 142 -8.44 9.62 4.44
CA ILE A 142 -8.58 10.96 5.01
C ILE A 142 -10.04 11.17 5.39
N ARG A 143 -10.28 11.57 6.65
CA ARG A 143 -11.60 12.05 7.09
C ARG A 143 -11.60 13.56 7.25
N ARG A 144 -12.65 14.21 6.75
CA ARG A 144 -12.92 15.65 6.89
C ARG A 144 -14.39 15.82 7.25
N ARG A 145 -14.76 17.03 7.68
CA ARG A 145 -16.16 17.37 8.01
C ARG A 145 -17.12 17.16 6.84
N VAL A 146 -16.63 17.37 5.61
CA VAL A 146 -17.41 17.32 4.37
C VAL A 146 -17.46 15.94 3.72
N GLY A 147 -16.72 14.96 4.25
CA GLY A 147 -16.65 13.62 3.69
C GLY A 147 -15.34 12.90 3.99
N SER A 148 -15.22 11.71 3.44
CA SER A 148 -14.04 10.86 3.55
C SER A 148 -13.49 10.51 2.17
N LEU A 149 -12.17 10.41 2.07
CA LEU A 149 -11.46 9.87 0.92
C LEU A 149 -10.80 8.58 1.37
N LEU A 150 -11.23 7.45 0.81
CA LEU A 150 -10.54 6.17 0.90
C LEU A 150 -9.64 6.02 -0.31
N GLN A 151 -8.39 5.59 -0.10
CA GLN A 151 -7.45 5.35 -1.19
C GLN A 151 -6.95 3.91 -1.14
N ALA A 152 -6.81 3.29 -2.30
CA ALA A 152 -6.10 2.02 -2.48
C ALA A 152 -4.95 2.20 -3.46
N GLY A 153 -3.85 1.52 -3.19
CA GLY A 153 -2.78 1.27 -4.15
C GLY A 153 -2.72 -0.23 -4.42
N VAL A 154 -2.77 -0.61 -5.70
CA VAL A 154 -2.66 -2.00 -6.17
C VAL A 154 -1.32 -2.16 -6.88
N LEU A 155 -0.51 -3.12 -6.43
CA LEU A 155 0.76 -3.43 -7.09
C LEU A 155 0.48 -4.22 -8.37
N LEU A 156 0.58 -3.56 -9.53
CA LEU A 156 0.54 -4.27 -10.82
C LEU A 156 1.84 -5.05 -11.04
N HIS A 157 2.95 -4.44 -10.65
CA HIS A 157 4.30 -5.01 -10.65
C HIS A 157 5.01 -4.62 -9.36
N TRP A 158 5.91 -5.47 -8.85
CA TRP A 158 6.67 -5.17 -7.64
C TRP A 158 8.17 -5.33 -7.84
N GLN A 159 8.88 -4.22 -7.64
CA GLN A 159 10.34 -4.16 -7.60
C GLN A 159 10.79 -3.35 -6.39
N THR A 160 11.86 -3.78 -5.75
CA THR A 160 12.27 -3.26 -4.45
C THR A 160 13.46 -2.31 -4.50
N GLU A 161 14.30 -2.43 -5.53
CA GLU A 161 15.59 -1.74 -5.69
C GLU A 161 15.51 -0.24 -5.46
N THR A 162 14.67 0.45 -6.22
CA THR A 162 14.55 1.90 -6.15
C THR A 162 14.10 2.34 -4.76
N LEU A 163 13.08 1.67 -4.19
CA LEU A 163 12.57 2.03 -2.87
C LEU A 163 13.58 1.74 -1.77
N ALA A 164 14.32 0.64 -1.87
CA ALA A 164 15.39 0.28 -0.95
C ALA A 164 16.53 1.30 -0.97
N HIS A 165 16.99 1.75 -2.16
CA HIS A 165 18.00 2.80 -2.27
C HIS A 165 17.53 4.13 -1.69
N LEU A 166 16.28 4.52 -1.94
CA LEU A 166 15.73 5.79 -1.49
C LEU A 166 15.52 5.84 0.03
N LEU A 167 15.20 4.72 0.67
CA LEU A 167 14.86 4.66 2.09
C LEU A 167 15.99 4.10 2.97
N GLY A 168 17.00 3.45 2.39
CA GLY A 168 18.17 2.91 3.10
C GLY A 168 19.34 3.88 3.04
N HIS A 169 19.85 4.28 4.21
CA HIS A 169 20.96 5.23 4.33
C HIS A 169 22.33 4.57 4.20
N THR A 170 22.44 3.26 4.43
CA THR A 170 23.67 2.48 4.27
C THR A 170 23.45 1.30 3.32
N PRO A 171 24.51 0.72 2.73
CA PRO A 171 24.40 -0.49 1.91
C PRO A 171 23.70 -1.66 2.63
N GLU A 172 23.91 -1.79 3.94
CA GLU A 172 23.27 -2.82 4.78
C GLU A 172 21.77 -2.55 4.93
N GLU A 173 21.37 -1.31 5.22
CA GLU A 173 19.94 -0.94 5.26
C GLU A 173 19.27 -1.17 3.90
N GLN A 174 19.93 -0.81 2.80
CA GLN A 174 19.43 -1.04 1.44
C GLN A 174 19.25 -2.53 1.15
N ALA A 175 20.19 -3.38 1.61
CA ALA A 175 20.07 -4.82 1.44
C ALA A 175 18.91 -5.42 2.24
N LEU A 176 18.76 -5.00 3.50
CA LEU A 176 17.65 -5.42 4.35
C LEU A 176 16.29 -4.96 3.81
N LEU A 177 16.20 -3.73 3.30
CA LEU A 177 15.00 -3.21 2.67
C LEU A 177 14.64 -4.00 1.42
N ARG A 178 15.60 -4.24 0.53
CA ARG A 178 15.34 -4.97 -0.71
C ARG A 178 14.73 -6.34 -0.42
N GLU A 179 15.40 -7.13 0.42
CA GLU A 179 14.95 -8.48 0.76
C GLU A 179 13.63 -8.44 1.53
N GLY A 180 13.53 -7.61 2.57
CA GLY A 180 12.33 -7.57 3.39
C GLY A 180 11.11 -7.07 2.62
N LEU A 181 11.25 -6.06 1.76
CA LEU A 181 10.16 -5.58 0.91
C LEU A 181 9.72 -6.63 -0.10
N TYR A 182 10.63 -7.43 -0.63
CA TYR A 182 10.31 -8.52 -1.55
C TYR A 182 9.51 -9.63 -0.84
N GLN A 183 9.84 -9.89 0.42
CA GLN A 183 9.12 -10.86 1.26
C GLN A 183 7.74 -10.39 1.71
N HIS A 184 7.49 -9.07 1.80
CA HIS A 184 6.24 -8.53 2.37
C HIS A 184 5.21 -8.10 1.33
N ALA A 185 5.56 -8.01 0.05
CA ALA A 185 4.65 -7.56 -0.99
C ALA A 185 4.87 -8.27 -2.32
N VAL A 186 3.86 -8.23 -3.18
CA VAL A 186 3.86 -8.94 -4.46
C VAL A 186 3.01 -8.20 -5.48
N GLY A 187 3.45 -8.20 -6.74
CA GLY A 187 2.72 -7.66 -7.87
C GLY A 187 1.70 -8.65 -8.43
N LEU A 188 0.62 -8.14 -9.00
CA LEU A 188 -0.39 -8.95 -9.68
C LEU A 188 0.19 -9.77 -10.84
N ASP A 189 1.21 -9.24 -11.51
CA ASP A 189 1.89 -9.94 -12.59
C ASP A 189 2.53 -11.26 -12.16
N THR A 190 3.18 -11.25 -11.00
CA THR A 190 3.81 -12.41 -10.38
C THR A 190 2.76 -13.40 -9.89
N LEU A 191 1.65 -12.91 -9.34
CA LEU A 191 0.55 -13.74 -8.85
C LEU A 191 -0.19 -14.46 -9.99
N ALA A 192 -0.37 -13.78 -11.13
CA ALA A 192 -1.12 -14.30 -12.26
C ALA A 192 -0.24 -15.02 -13.31
N ASP A 193 1.08 -15.03 -13.13
CA ASP A 193 2.07 -15.51 -14.11
C ASP A 193 1.89 -14.88 -15.51
N ARG A 194 1.42 -13.62 -15.54
CA ARG A 194 1.20 -12.83 -16.75
C ARG A 194 1.07 -11.36 -16.40
N VAL A 195 1.31 -10.49 -17.38
CA VAL A 195 0.99 -9.06 -17.20
C VAL A 195 -0.53 -8.89 -17.01
N ILE A 196 -0.92 -8.22 -15.93
CA ILE A 196 -2.29 -7.76 -15.65
C ILE A 196 -2.35 -6.27 -15.95
N ARG A 197 -3.20 -5.87 -16.91
CA ARG A 197 -3.35 -4.46 -17.28
C ARG A 197 -4.24 -3.74 -16.27
N ALA A 198 -3.99 -2.45 -16.06
CA ALA A 198 -4.82 -1.61 -15.18
C ALA A 198 -6.32 -1.71 -15.50
N GLN A 199 -6.69 -1.75 -16.78
CA GLN A 199 -8.10 -1.87 -17.20
C GLN A 199 -8.78 -3.17 -16.73
N GLU A 200 -8.04 -4.28 -16.63
CA GLU A 200 -8.57 -5.55 -16.10
C GLU A 200 -8.88 -5.40 -14.61
N VAL A 201 -7.98 -4.77 -13.85
CA VAL A 201 -8.16 -4.49 -12.42
C VAL A 201 -9.33 -3.56 -12.17
N ILE A 202 -9.44 -2.49 -12.98
CA ILE A 202 -10.55 -1.52 -12.91
C ILE A 202 -11.88 -2.24 -13.16
N ALA A 203 -11.98 -3.01 -14.24
CA ALA A 203 -13.21 -3.71 -14.60
C ALA A 203 -13.64 -4.72 -13.51
N ALA A 204 -12.69 -5.49 -12.97
CA ALA A 204 -12.98 -6.44 -11.90
C ALA A 204 -13.48 -5.74 -10.62
N PHE A 205 -12.83 -4.64 -10.21
CA PHE A 205 -13.26 -3.90 -9.03
C PHE A 205 -14.61 -3.21 -9.21
N GLU A 206 -14.84 -2.56 -10.36
CA GLU A 206 -16.11 -1.91 -10.66
C GLU A 206 -17.27 -2.91 -10.73
N GLN A 207 -17.04 -4.12 -11.26
CA GLN A 207 -18.04 -5.19 -11.24
C GLN A 207 -18.48 -5.55 -9.81
N VAL A 208 -17.52 -5.65 -8.88
CA VAL A 208 -17.84 -5.91 -7.47
C VAL A 208 -18.61 -4.74 -6.86
N ILE A 209 -18.13 -3.51 -7.03
CA ILE A 209 -18.79 -2.32 -6.46
C ILE A 209 -20.22 -2.15 -6.98
N PHE A 210 -20.48 -2.39 -8.26
CA PHE A 210 -21.83 -2.26 -8.83
C PHE A 210 -22.78 -3.40 -8.41
N ALA A 211 -22.24 -4.50 -7.88
CA ALA A 211 -23.01 -5.59 -7.31
C ALA A 211 -23.26 -5.43 -5.80
N MET A 212 -22.62 -4.46 -5.14
CA MET A 212 -22.86 -4.17 -3.71
C MET A 212 -24.22 -3.48 -3.53
N GLU A 213 -25.08 -4.06 -2.70
CA GLU A 213 -26.35 -3.47 -2.26
C GLU A 213 -26.17 -2.40 -1.18
#